data_AF-A0A151SLS8-F1
#
_entry.id   AF-A0A151SLS8-F1
#
_cell.length_a   1.000
_cell.length_b   1.000
_cell.length_c   1.000
_cell.angle_alpha   90.00
_cell.angle_beta   90.00
_cell.angle_gamma   90.00
#
_symmetry.space_group_name_H-M   'P 1'
#
loop_
_entity.id
_entity.type
_entity.pdbx_description
1 polymer ?
#
loop_
_entity_poly.entity_id
_entity_poly.type
_entity_poly.pdbx_seq_one_letter_code
_entity_poly.pdbx_strand_id
1 'polypeptide(L)'
;MLDGLRKHLSSWKHRHLSIGGRVTLINSVLNVMPIHFLSFFKAPNSVIKEIVTIQRAFLWRGVNDGSKIPLVKWEMVCKSKVEGGLGIKDVRLFNWALIGKWVWRCMLSPGMLWAKVLHGRYGRIESFSNCSNVDRRASWWWKDIMYVLQQGKFLLDEKIDRCIGDGTRTRFWEDKWIGGLRLLDVFLYLYSFAFDPLSMVAQNGTWEGSTWVWKVKWRREPFVHEVSSVNTLLDMF
;
A
#
# COMPACT_ATOMS: atom_id res chain seq x y z
N MET A 1 16.83 19.39 4.56
CA MET A 1 15.74 18.74 5.33
C MET A 1 16.16 18.48 6.78
N LEU A 2 17.23 17.71 7.01
CA LEU A 2 17.70 17.34 8.34
C LEU A 2 18.12 18.55 9.20
N ASP A 3 18.77 19.55 8.60
CA ASP A 3 19.12 20.79 9.31
C ASP A 3 17.90 21.59 9.76
N GLY A 4 16.81 21.54 8.98
CA GLY A 4 15.54 22.15 9.35
C GLY A 4 14.95 21.49 10.61
N LEU A 5 14.98 20.16 10.67
CA LEU A 5 14.56 19.42 11.87
C LEU A 5 15.42 19.80 13.08
N ARG A 6 16.74 19.89 12.92
CA ARG A 6 17.67 20.28 14.00
C ARG A 6 17.43 21.72 14.47
N LYS A 7 17.16 22.65 13.55
CA LYS A 7 16.90 24.07 13.86
C LYS A 7 15.60 24.28 14.63
N HIS A 8 14.53 23.55 14.30
CA HIS A 8 13.29 23.62 15.08
C HIS A 8 13.45 23.06 16.49
N LEU A 9 14.25 21.99 16.63
CA LEU A 9 14.56 21.42 17.93
C LEU A 9 15.36 22.37 18.82
N SER A 10 16.36 23.07 18.27
CA SER A 10 17.12 24.05 19.06
C SER A 10 16.28 25.26 19.49
N SER A 11 15.25 25.60 18.71
CA SER A 11 14.28 26.65 19.07
C SER A 11 13.33 26.24 20.19
N TRP A 12 12.98 24.95 20.30
CA TRP A 12 12.06 24.47 21.31
C TRP A 12 12.74 24.34 22.68
N LYS A 13 12.32 25.19 23.62
CA LYS A 13 12.75 25.11 25.02
C LYS A 13 12.22 23.82 25.64
N HIS A 14 13.06 22.78 25.69
CA HIS A 14 12.80 21.49 26.34
C HIS A 14 12.30 21.61 27.80
N ARG A 15 12.50 22.78 28.43
CA ARG A 15 12.28 23.08 29.86
C ARG A 15 10.82 23.02 30.29
N HIS A 16 9.88 23.24 29.37
CA HIS A 16 8.46 23.40 29.70
C HIS A 16 7.54 22.33 29.07
N LEU A 17 8.10 21.35 28.38
CA LEU A 17 7.33 20.36 27.63
C LEU A 17 7.30 19.01 28.37
N SER A 18 6.09 18.60 28.76
CA SER A 18 5.80 17.24 29.23
C SER A 18 6.11 16.20 28.16
N ILE A 19 6.27 14.92 28.54
CA ILE A 19 6.51 13.84 27.58
C ILE A 19 5.38 13.74 26.54
N GLY A 20 4.12 13.93 26.96
CA GLY A 20 2.97 13.97 26.05
C GLY A 20 3.00 15.16 25.09
N GLY A 21 3.44 16.34 25.56
CA GLY A 21 3.63 17.50 24.70
C GLY A 21 4.72 17.27 23.64
N ARG A 22 5.82 16.60 24.00
CA ARG A 22 6.89 16.22 23.06
C ARG A 22 6.40 15.22 22.02
N VAL A 23 5.67 14.18 22.43
CA VAL A 23 5.05 13.22 21.49
C VAL A 23 4.12 13.95 20.51
N THR A 24 3.33 14.90 21.01
CA THR A 24 2.41 15.69 20.18
C THR A 24 3.19 16.51 19.14
N LEU A 25 4.26 17.21 19.54
CA LEU A 25 5.11 17.99 18.63
C LEU A 25 5.87 17.13 17.62
N ILE A 26 6.29 15.92 18.01
CA ILE A 26 6.88 14.95 17.07
C ILE A 26 5.88 14.64 15.97
N ASN A 27 4.64 14.34 16.35
CA ASN A 27 3.61 13.93 15.41
C ASN A 27 3.08 15.08 14.54
N SER A 28 2.89 16.27 15.11
CA SER A 28 2.31 17.41 14.39
C SER A 28 3.32 18.19 13.54
N VAL A 29 4.60 18.21 13.94
CA VAL A 29 5.61 19.05 13.26
C VAL A 29 6.77 18.22 12.71
N LEU A 30 7.47 17.43 13.53
CA LEU A 30 8.69 16.73 13.07
C LEU A 30 8.40 15.67 12.01
N ASN A 31 7.25 14.99 12.09
CA ASN A 31 6.81 14.02 11.08
C ASN A 31 6.29 14.68 9.80
N VAL A 32 5.80 15.93 9.89
CA VAL A 32 5.22 16.66 8.76
C VAL A 32 6.28 17.39 7.95
N MET A 33 7.32 17.94 8.59
CA MET A 33 8.42 18.63 7.89
C MET A 33 9.04 17.84 6.72
N PRO A 34 9.41 16.54 6.89
CA PRO A 34 10.02 15.77 5.81
C PRO A 34 8.98 15.19 4.84
N ILE A 35 7.68 15.41 5.03
CA ILE A 35 6.60 14.69 4.33
C ILE A 35 6.68 14.84 2.80
N HIS A 36 7.09 16.01 2.30
CA HIS A 36 7.22 16.24 0.87
C HIS A 36 8.30 15.35 0.26
N PHE A 37 9.46 15.24 0.89
CA PHE A 37 10.54 14.35 0.45
C PHE A 37 10.16 12.89 0.62
N LEU A 38 9.60 12.52 1.78
CA LEU A 38 9.18 11.15 2.08
C LEU A 38 7.98 10.69 1.23
N SER A 39 7.23 11.60 0.63
CA SER A 39 6.11 11.23 -0.25
C SER A 39 6.56 10.93 -1.67
N PHE A 40 7.67 11.49 -2.13
CA PHE A 40 8.18 11.22 -3.47
C PHE A 40 9.29 10.18 -3.46
N PHE A 41 10.25 10.26 -2.54
CA PHE A 41 11.44 9.42 -2.58
C PHE A 41 11.45 8.38 -1.47
N LYS A 42 11.96 7.20 -1.77
CA LYS A 42 12.30 6.23 -0.73
C LYS A 42 13.47 6.80 0.07
N ALA A 43 13.26 7.01 1.36
CA ALA A 43 14.31 7.51 2.23
C ALA A 43 15.40 6.44 2.39
N PRO A 44 16.69 6.77 2.16
CA PRO A 44 17.78 5.89 2.50
C PRO A 44 17.76 5.54 3.99
N ASN A 45 18.20 4.34 4.34
CA ASN A 45 18.23 3.88 5.73
C ASN A 45 19.06 4.81 6.65
N SER A 46 20.10 5.45 6.12
CA SER A 46 20.89 6.46 6.85
C SER A 46 20.04 7.67 7.25
N VAL A 47 19.26 8.22 6.32
CA VAL A 47 18.36 9.37 6.56
C VAL A 47 17.27 8.99 7.55
N ILE A 48 16.67 7.80 7.42
CA ILE A 48 15.67 7.30 8.38
C ILE A 48 16.28 7.22 9.78
N LYS A 49 17.48 6.62 9.91
CA LYS A 49 18.18 6.53 11.20
C LYS A 49 18.47 7.90 11.79
N GLU A 50 18.82 8.88 10.97
CA GLU A 50 19.09 10.23 11.43
C GLU A 50 17.82 10.94 11.92
N ILE A 51 16.70 10.84 11.19
CA ILE A 51 15.40 11.37 11.63
C ILE A 51 14.98 10.72 12.96
N VAL A 52 15.11 9.40 13.07
CA VAL A 52 14.80 8.68 14.32
C VAL A 52 15.72 9.12 15.45
N THR A 53 17.00 9.37 15.19
CA THR A 53 17.95 9.86 16.20
C THR A 53 17.54 11.25 16.72
N ILE A 54 17.14 12.13 15.80
CA ILE A 54 16.62 13.47 16.09
C ILE A 54 15.33 13.38 16.95
N GLN A 55 14.38 12.52 16.58
CA GLN A 55 13.13 12.30 17.33
C GLN A 55 13.39 11.71 18.73
N ARG A 56 14.30 10.73 18.83
CA ARG A 56 14.70 10.11 20.10
C ARG A 56 15.37 11.11 21.03
N ALA A 57 16.27 11.92 20.48
CA ALA A 57 16.93 12.97 21.22
C ALA A 57 15.89 13.96 21.76
N PHE A 58 14.92 14.38 20.94
CA PHE A 58 13.88 15.29 21.40
C PHE A 58 12.97 14.69 22.47
N LEU A 59 12.57 13.43 22.30
CA LEU A 59 11.67 12.76 23.25
C LEU A 59 12.33 12.62 24.62
N TRP A 60 13.57 12.10 24.66
CA TRP A 60 14.22 11.66 25.90
C TRP A 60 15.25 12.64 26.48
N ARG A 61 15.88 13.52 25.68
CA ARG A 61 16.81 14.53 26.23
C ARG A 61 15.99 15.66 26.88
N GLY A 62 16.19 15.83 28.18
CA GLY A 62 15.67 16.95 28.98
C GLY A 62 16.69 18.08 29.10
N VAL A 63 16.30 19.18 29.77
CA VAL A 63 17.15 20.38 29.94
C VAL A 63 18.31 20.18 30.90
N ASN A 64 18.16 19.30 31.89
CA ASN A 64 19.20 19.00 32.86
C ASN A 64 19.33 17.48 33.02
N ASP A 65 20.56 17.05 33.25
CA ASP A 65 21.06 15.68 33.40
C ASP A 65 21.39 14.90 32.13
N GLY A 66 22.62 14.36 32.15
CA GLY A 66 23.31 13.71 31.06
C GLY A 66 22.52 12.64 30.34
N SER A 67 22.99 12.30 29.14
CA SER A 67 22.56 11.17 28.29
C SER A 67 21.56 10.21 28.95
N LYS A 68 20.27 10.55 29.00
CA LYS A 68 19.24 9.58 29.38
C LYS A 68 19.17 8.55 28.26
N ILE A 69 19.75 7.39 28.52
CA ILE A 69 19.75 6.27 27.59
C ILE A 69 18.30 5.82 27.47
N PRO A 70 17.70 5.85 26.27
CA PRO A 70 16.33 5.35 26.11
C PRO A 70 16.32 3.83 26.35
N LEU A 71 15.71 3.39 27.44
CA LEU A 71 15.59 1.97 27.79
C LEU A 71 14.53 1.24 26.95
N VAL A 72 13.67 1.98 26.24
CA VAL A 72 12.59 1.43 25.44
C VAL A 72 13.01 1.32 23.97
N LYS A 73 12.79 0.15 23.36
CA LYS A 73 12.97 -0.06 21.92
C LYS A 73 12.07 0.93 21.15
N TRP A 74 12.63 1.58 20.12
CA TRP A 74 11.88 2.59 19.36
C TRP A 74 10.63 2.02 18.69
N GLU A 75 10.69 0.77 18.24
CA GLU A 75 9.54 0.05 17.68
C GLU A 75 8.35 0.00 18.64
N MET A 76 8.60 -0.17 19.95
CA MET A 76 7.53 -0.15 20.98
C MET A 76 6.96 1.25 21.16
N VAL A 77 7.80 2.28 21.07
CA VAL A 77 7.36 3.69 21.13
C VAL A 77 6.46 4.02 19.94
N CYS A 78 6.75 3.44 18.77
CA CYS A 78 6.00 3.68 17.55
C CYS A 78 4.65 2.96 17.46
N LYS A 79 4.40 1.96 18.31
CA LYS A 79 3.10 1.27 18.35
C LYS A 79 1.96 2.22 18.66
N SER A 80 0.75 1.84 18.27
CA SER A 80 -0.44 2.62 18.59
C SER A 80 -0.66 2.71 20.11
N LYS A 81 -1.42 3.70 20.56
CA LYS A 81 -1.76 3.84 21.99
C LYS A 81 -2.57 2.65 22.51
N VAL A 82 -3.37 2.03 21.64
CA VAL A 82 -4.17 0.82 21.95
C VAL A 82 -3.25 -0.37 22.21
N GLU A 83 -2.14 -0.47 21.48
CA GLU A 83 -1.12 -1.52 21.64
C GLU A 83 -0.05 -1.17 22.70
N GLY A 84 -0.29 -0.14 23.52
CA GLY A 84 0.62 0.28 24.60
C GLY A 84 1.82 1.13 24.17
N GLY A 85 1.85 1.62 22.92
CA GLY A 85 2.88 2.55 22.43
C GLY A 85 2.53 4.03 22.63
N LEU A 86 3.41 4.93 22.18
CA LEU A 86 3.17 6.38 22.24
C LEU A 86 2.47 6.94 20.99
N GLY A 87 2.26 6.11 19.96
CA GLY A 87 1.66 6.54 18.70
C GLY A 87 2.57 7.45 17.86
N ILE A 88 3.88 7.35 18.02
CA ILE A 88 4.84 8.02 17.11
C ILE A 88 4.91 7.22 15.81
N LYS A 89 4.85 7.89 14.66
CA LYS A 89 4.92 7.18 13.38
C LYS A 89 6.32 6.59 13.16
N ASP A 90 6.40 5.30 12.84
CA ASP A 90 7.63 4.72 12.29
C ASP A 90 7.93 5.38 10.94
N VAL A 91 9.05 6.09 10.86
CA VAL A 91 9.45 6.89 9.69
C VAL A 91 9.59 6.03 8.43
N ARG A 92 10.06 4.78 8.55
CA ARG A 92 10.22 3.86 7.41
C ARG A 92 8.86 3.43 6.89
N LEU A 93 7.98 2.95 7.78
CA LEU A 93 6.63 2.54 7.39
C LEU A 93 5.82 3.73 6.87
N PHE A 94 5.99 4.92 7.47
CA PHE A 94 5.35 6.14 7.01
C PHE A 94 5.83 6.56 5.62
N ASN A 95 7.13 6.47 5.32
CA ASN A 95 7.66 6.70 3.98
C ASN A 95 7.07 5.73 2.95
N TRP A 96 7.01 4.43 3.28
CA TRP A 96 6.42 3.43 2.39
C TRP A 96 4.92 3.68 2.16
N ALA A 97 4.17 4.02 3.20
CA ALA A 97 2.75 4.36 3.07
C ALA A 97 2.53 5.60 2.19
N LEU A 98 3.36 6.63 2.33
CA LEU A 98 3.27 7.85 1.50
C LEU A 98 3.62 7.59 0.03
N ILE A 99 4.55 6.67 -0.26
CA ILE A 99 4.83 6.23 -1.62
C ILE A 99 3.66 5.38 -2.15
N GLY A 100 3.13 4.47 -1.33
CA GLY A 100 1.95 3.66 -1.65
C GLY A 100 0.71 4.49 -2.01
N LYS A 101 0.54 5.68 -1.41
CA LYS A 101 -0.50 6.64 -1.80
C LYS A 101 -0.46 7.00 -3.29
N TRP A 102 0.71 7.12 -3.91
CA TRP A 102 0.83 7.41 -5.34
C TRP A 102 0.40 6.23 -6.19
N VAL A 103 0.73 5.01 -5.78
CA VAL A 103 0.25 3.77 -6.40
C VAL A 103 -1.28 3.73 -6.35
N TRP A 104 -1.84 3.93 -5.17
CA TRP A 104 -3.29 3.95 -4.96
C TRP A 104 -3.98 4.99 -5.84
N ARG A 105 -3.45 6.22 -5.90
CA ARG A 105 -3.96 7.28 -6.77
C ARG A 105 -3.86 6.94 -8.25
N CYS A 106 -2.79 6.26 -8.66
CA CYS A 106 -2.60 5.82 -10.04
C CYS A 106 -3.69 4.81 -10.43
N MET A 107 -4.02 3.88 -9.53
CA MET A 107 -5.09 2.89 -9.73
C MET A 107 -6.48 3.52 -9.75
N LEU A 108 -6.77 4.45 -8.83
CA LEU A 108 -8.09 5.06 -8.69
C LEU A 108 -8.39 6.09 -9.79
N SER A 109 -7.37 6.81 -10.27
CA SER A 109 -7.52 7.92 -11.22
C SER A 109 -6.58 7.79 -12.42
N PRO A 110 -6.71 6.73 -13.24
CA PRO A 110 -5.83 6.48 -14.38
C PRO A 110 -5.95 7.55 -15.48
N GLY A 111 -7.02 8.36 -15.46
CA GLY A 111 -7.27 9.42 -16.43
C GLY A 111 -6.41 10.69 -16.24
N MET A 112 -5.76 10.84 -15.09
CA MET A 112 -4.91 12.01 -14.83
C MET A 112 -3.67 12.02 -15.71
N LEU A 113 -3.23 13.21 -16.15
CA LEU A 113 -2.10 13.33 -17.10
C LEU A 113 -0.82 12.63 -16.58
N TRP A 114 -0.47 12.83 -15.31
CA TRP A 114 0.69 12.18 -14.71
C TRP A 114 0.56 10.66 -14.69
N ALA A 115 -0.64 10.12 -14.41
CA ALA A 115 -0.90 8.68 -14.43
C ALA A 115 -0.83 8.12 -15.87
N LYS A 116 -1.37 8.84 -16.86
CA LYS A 116 -1.25 8.50 -18.29
C LYS A 116 0.20 8.43 -18.75
N VAL A 117 1.04 9.38 -18.34
CA VAL A 117 2.48 9.37 -18.65
C VAL A 117 3.16 8.14 -18.05
N LEU A 118 2.84 7.80 -16.80
CA LEU A 118 3.39 6.60 -16.15
C LEU A 118 2.91 5.32 -16.83
N HIS A 119 1.63 5.22 -17.16
CA HIS A 119 1.08 4.07 -17.87
C HIS A 119 1.66 3.91 -19.27
N GLY A 120 1.85 5.00 -20.00
CA GLY A 120 2.48 4.97 -21.32
C GLY A 120 3.96 4.58 -21.26
N ARG A 121 4.68 4.98 -20.20
CA ARG A 121 6.12 4.71 -20.07
C ARG A 121 6.46 3.37 -19.45
N TYR A 122 5.70 2.94 -18.44
CA TYR A 122 6.03 1.80 -17.59
C TYR A 122 4.97 0.70 -17.59
N GLY A 123 3.86 0.88 -18.31
CA GLY A 123 2.73 -0.04 -18.30
C GLY A 123 1.72 0.27 -17.18
N ARG A 124 0.59 -0.42 -17.23
CA ARG A 124 -0.51 -0.18 -16.31
C ARG A 124 -0.26 -0.82 -14.95
N ILE A 125 -0.34 0.00 -13.89
CA ILE A 125 -0.37 -0.52 -12.52
C ILE A 125 -1.82 -0.94 -12.26
N GLU A 126 -2.06 -2.24 -12.26
CA GLU A 126 -3.39 -2.79 -12.03
C GLU A 126 -3.53 -3.45 -10.66
N SER A 127 -2.43 -3.83 -10.01
CA SER A 127 -2.47 -4.37 -8.64
C SER A 127 -1.16 -4.11 -7.90
N PHE A 128 -1.20 -4.26 -6.57
CA PHE A 128 0.00 -4.26 -5.72
C PHE A 128 0.86 -5.53 -5.91
N SER A 129 0.35 -6.52 -6.64
CA SER A 129 0.87 -7.89 -6.69
C SER A 129 1.56 -8.22 -8.02
N ASN A 130 1.29 -7.46 -9.09
CA ASN A 130 1.82 -7.66 -10.44
C ASN A 130 3.00 -6.72 -10.76
N CYS A 131 4.04 -6.71 -9.92
CA CYS A 131 5.26 -5.94 -10.22
C CYS A 131 6.29 -6.83 -10.93
N SER A 132 6.43 -6.64 -12.24
CA SER A 132 7.46 -7.28 -13.06
C SER A 132 8.85 -6.64 -12.86
N ASN A 133 9.88 -7.26 -13.45
CA ASN A 133 11.26 -6.77 -13.39
C ASN A 133 11.35 -5.31 -13.87
N VAL A 134 11.86 -4.44 -13.00
CA VAL A 134 11.99 -3.01 -13.29
C VAL A 134 13.10 -2.77 -14.29
N ASP A 135 12.81 -2.11 -15.41
CA ASP A 135 13.81 -1.70 -16.38
C ASP A 135 14.92 -0.88 -15.70
N ARG A 136 16.19 -1.19 -16.02
CA ARG A 136 17.36 -0.45 -15.54
C ARG A 136 17.29 1.03 -15.93
N ARG A 137 16.66 1.36 -17.06
CA ARG A 137 16.44 2.73 -17.56
C ARG A 137 15.24 3.43 -16.91
N ALA A 138 14.51 2.77 -16.00
CA ALA A 138 13.44 3.40 -15.27
C ALA A 138 13.97 4.53 -14.37
N SER A 139 13.10 5.52 -14.12
CA SER A 139 13.43 6.63 -13.24
C SER A 139 13.66 6.13 -11.82
N TRP A 140 14.48 6.83 -11.05
CA TRP A 140 14.71 6.52 -9.64
C TRP A 140 13.41 6.50 -8.84
N TRP A 141 12.51 7.44 -9.13
CA TRP A 141 11.19 7.49 -8.53
C TRP A 141 10.35 6.24 -8.81
N TRP A 142 10.34 5.76 -10.06
CA TRP A 142 9.64 4.52 -10.40
C TRP A 142 10.24 3.30 -9.71
N LYS A 143 11.58 3.23 -9.64
CA LYS A 143 12.29 2.17 -8.91
C LYS A 143 11.92 2.16 -7.43
N ASP A 144 11.78 3.34 -6.81
CA ASP A 144 11.34 3.47 -5.42
C ASP A 144 9.90 2.97 -5.22
N ILE A 145 8.98 3.31 -6.13
CA ILE A 145 7.61 2.80 -6.10
C ILE A 145 7.58 1.29 -6.22
N MET A 146 8.28 0.73 -7.22
CA MET A 146 8.33 -0.71 -7.44
C MET A 146 8.95 -1.45 -6.25
N TYR A 147 9.98 -0.87 -5.63
CA TYR A 147 10.56 -1.41 -4.40
C TYR A 147 9.53 -1.45 -3.27
N VAL A 148 8.82 -0.35 -3.03
CA VAL A 148 7.79 -0.29 -1.98
C VAL A 148 6.65 -1.27 -2.26
N LEU A 149 6.25 -1.45 -3.52
CA LEU A 149 5.24 -2.45 -3.90
C LEU A 149 5.71 -3.87 -3.63
N GLN A 150 6.95 -4.21 -3.99
CA GLN A 150 7.53 -5.53 -3.73
C GLN A 150 7.62 -5.84 -2.24
N GLN A 151 8.04 -4.87 -1.42
CA GLN A 151 8.14 -5.04 0.03
C GLN A 151 6.76 -5.01 0.72
N GLY A 152 5.85 -4.18 0.22
CA GLY A 152 4.49 -3.98 0.73
C GLY A 152 3.49 -5.04 0.26
N LYS A 153 3.90 -5.96 -0.61
CA LYS A 153 3.07 -7.03 -1.18
C LYS A 153 2.30 -7.79 -0.11
N PHE A 154 2.93 -8.11 1.02
CA PHE A 154 2.28 -8.78 2.13
C PHE A 154 1.27 -7.88 2.88
N LEU A 155 1.64 -6.62 3.13
CA LEU A 155 0.87 -5.75 4.02
C LEU A 155 -0.41 -5.19 3.38
N LEU A 156 -0.38 -4.96 2.07
CA LEU A 156 -1.45 -4.28 1.33
C LEU A 156 -2.38 -5.27 0.63
N ASP A 157 -1.86 -6.38 0.11
CA ASP A 157 -2.67 -7.36 -0.63
C ASP A 157 -3.63 -8.17 0.27
N GLU A 158 -3.35 -8.27 1.57
CA GLU A 158 -4.27 -8.87 2.56
C GLU A 158 -5.38 -7.93 3.03
N LYS A 159 -5.24 -6.62 2.83
CA LYS A 159 -6.13 -5.60 3.41
C LYS A 159 -6.87 -4.78 2.38
N ILE A 160 -6.71 -5.09 1.10
CA ILE A 160 -7.32 -4.36 -0.01
C ILE A 160 -8.18 -5.32 -0.82
N ASP A 161 -9.47 -4.99 -0.88
CA ASP A 161 -10.42 -5.64 -1.78
C ASP A 161 -10.76 -4.70 -2.95
N ARG A 162 -11.00 -5.30 -4.12
CA ARG A 162 -11.44 -4.55 -5.30
C ARG A 162 -12.96 -4.49 -5.35
N CYS A 163 -13.51 -3.28 -5.38
CA CYS A 163 -14.91 -3.09 -5.74
C CYS A 163 -15.10 -3.25 -7.25
N ILE A 164 -16.07 -4.09 -7.66
CA ILE A 164 -16.31 -4.44 -9.07
C ILE A 164 -16.67 -3.20 -9.92
N GLY A 165 -17.51 -2.30 -9.39
CA GLY A 165 -18.05 -1.18 -10.14
C GLY A 165 -18.89 -1.66 -11.33
N ASP A 166 -18.55 -1.19 -12.53
CA ASP A 166 -19.18 -1.62 -13.79
C ASP A 166 -18.60 -2.93 -14.37
N GLY A 167 -17.60 -3.51 -13.68
CA GLY A 167 -16.95 -4.75 -14.09
C GLY A 167 -16.01 -4.63 -15.29
N THR A 168 -15.78 -3.44 -15.86
CA THR A 168 -14.95 -3.25 -17.07
C THR A 168 -13.45 -3.19 -16.78
N ARG A 169 -13.07 -3.00 -15.52
CA ARG A 169 -11.67 -2.82 -15.06
C ARG A 169 -11.23 -3.87 -14.03
N THR A 170 -12.03 -4.92 -13.88
CA THR A 170 -11.80 -5.99 -12.92
C THR A 170 -11.69 -7.28 -13.70
N ARG A 171 -10.52 -7.93 -13.67
CA ARG A 171 -10.33 -9.25 -14.26
C ARG A 171 -11.08 -10.26 -13.42
N PHE A 172 -11.87 -11.09 -14.10
CA PHE A 172 -12.74 -12.07 -13.46
C PHE A 172 -11.93 -13.07 -12.63
N TRP A 173 -10.86 -13.64 -13.18
CA TRP A 173 -10.10 -14.69 -12.50
C TRP A 173 -8.99 -14.18 -11.58
N GLU A 174 -8.30 -13.13 -12.00
CA GLU A 174 -7.03 -12.72 -11.40
C GLU A 174 -7.14 -11.63 -10.33
N ASP A 175 -8.23 -10.87 -10.26
CA ASP A 175 -8.37 -9.82 -9.26
C ASP A 175 -9.15 -10.32 -8.03
N LYS A 176 -8.84 -9.76 -6.86
CA LYS A 176 -9.56 -10.03 -5.60
C LYS A 176 -10.82 -9.18 -5.52
N TRP A 177 -11.93 -9.68 -6.05
CA TRP A 177 -13.21 -8.97 -6.04
C TRP A 177 -14.34 -9.70 -5.29
N ILE A 178 -14.05 -10.90 -4.77
CA ILE A 178 -14.96 -11.68 -3.93
C ILE A 178 -14.22 -12.09 -2.66
N GLY A 179 -14.63 -11.56 -1.51
CA GLY A 179 -14.14 -12.00 -0.20
C GLY A 179 -12.61 -12.04 -0.02
N GLY A 180 -11.87 -11.17 -0.72
CA GLY A 180 -10.40 -11.15 -0.68
C GLY A 180 -9.70 -12.31 -1.39
N LEU A 181 -10.45 -13.15 -2.12
CA LEU A 181 -9.92 -14.30 -2.86
C LEU A 181 -9.79 -13.99 -4.35
N ARG A 182 -8.79 -14.59 -4.99
CA ARG A 182 -8.69 -14.65 -6.45
C ARG A 182 -9.36 -15.94 -6.89
N LEU A 183 -10.30 -15.87 -7.83
CA LEU A 183 -10.97 -17.07 -8.35
C LEU A 183 -9.96 -18.06 -8.97
N LEU A 184 -8.85 -17.57 -9.51
CA LEU A 184 -7.73 -18.40 -9.97
C LEU A 184 -7.14 -19.31 -8.88
N ASP A 185 -7.02 -18.81 -7.65
CA ASP A 185 -6.37 -19.56 -6.56
C ASP A 185 -7.28 -20.70 -6.05
N VAL A 186 -8.59 -20.52 -6.16
CA VAL A 186 -9.61 -21.49 -5.72
C VAL A 186 -9.98 -22.47 -6.84
N PHE A 187 -10.13 -21.97 -8.07
CA PHE A 187 -10.61 -22.72 -9.23
C PHE A 187 -9.56 -22.76 -10.36
N LEU A 188 -8.32 -23.12 -10.01
CA LEU A 188 -7.21 -23.19 -10.97
C LEU A 188 -7.53 -24.07 -12.19
N TYR A 189 -8.28 -25.15 -11.97
CA TYR A 189 -8.69 -26.04 -13.04
C TYR A 189 -9.69 -25.39 -14.00
N LEU A 190 -10.72 -24.70 -13.50
CA LEU A 190 -11.67 -23.94 -14.34
C LEU A 190 -10.98 -22.82 -15.12
N TYR A 191 -10.03 -22.14 -14.48
CA TYR A 191 -9.21 -21.12 -15.14
C TYR A 191 -8.47 -21.67 -16.36
N SER A 192 -7.90 -22.88 -16.27
CA SER A 192 -7.09 -23.48 -17.33
C SER A 192 -7.83 -23.70 -18.66
N PHE A 193 -9.15 -23.89 -18.61
CA PHE A 193 -9.99 -24.05 -19.80
C PHE A 193 -11.00 -22.92 -20.02
N ALA A 194 -10.89 -21.82 -19.27
CA ALA A 194 -11.62 -20.60 -19.54
C ALA A 194 -11.38 -20.14 -20.98
N PHE A 195 -12.43 -19.68 -21.66
CA PHE A 195 -12.32 -19.20 -23.03
C PHE A 195 -11.32 -18.04 -23.13
N ASP A 196 -11.47 -17.07 -22.24
CA ASP A 196 -10.55 -15.96 -22.05
C ASP A 196 -10.17 -15.82 -20.55
N PRO A 197 -8.97 -16.30 -20.16
CA PRO A 197 -8.48 -16.21 -18.78
C PRO A 197 -8.30 -14.76 -18.27
N LEU A 198 -8.13 -13.79 -19.19
CA LEU A 198 -7.96 -12.38 -18.86
C LEU A 198 -9.27 -11.57 -18.99
N SER A 199 -10.40 -12.27 -19.17
CA SER A 199 -11.71 -11.65 -19.31
C SER A 199 -12.07 -10.76 -18.11
N MET A 200 -12.75 -9.66 -18.42
CA MET A 200 -13.28 -8.74 -17.42
C MET A 200 -14.59 -9.26 -16.84
N VAL A 201 -14.92 -8.89 -15.60
CA VAL A 201 -16.17 -9.28 -14.94
C VAL A 201 -17.40 -8.94 -15.79
N ALA A 202 -17.42 -7.75 -16.40
CA ALA A 202 -18.51 -7.30 -17.27
C ALA A 202 -18.72 -8.17 -18.53
N GLN A 203 -17.71 -8.94 -18.96
CA GLN A 203 -17.79 -9.79 -20.16
C GLN A 203 -18.35 -11.19 -19.86
N ASN A 204 -18.41 -11.56 -18.58
CA ASN A 204 -18.82 -12.88 -18.11
C ASN A 204 -20.29 -12.93 -17.66
N GLY A 205 -21.10 -11.95 -18.05
CA GLY A 205 -22.53 -11.94 -17.77
C GLY A 205 -23.29 -10.92 -18.61
N THR A 206 -24.61 -10.98 -18.53
CA THR A 206 -25.52 -10.05 -19.20
C THR A 206 -26.63 -9.62 -18.25
N TRP A 207 -27.07 -8.37 -18.35
CA TRP A 207 -28.27 -7.91 -17.67
C TRP A 207 -29.51 -8.48 -18.37
N GLU A 208 -30.27 -9.30 -17.64
CA GLU A 208 -31.59 -9.74 -18.05
C GLU A 208 -32.61 -9.00 -17.17
N GLY A 209 -33.14 -7.89 -17.69
CA GLY A 209 -33.95 -6.96 -16.91
C GLY A 209 -33.13 -6.29 -15.79
N SER A 210 -33.54 -6.50 -14.54
CA SER A 210 -32.87 -5.97 -13.35
C SER A 210 -31.89 -6.93 -12.69
N THR A 211 -31.69 -8.12 -13.26
CA THR A 211 -30.85 -9.18 -12.66
C THR A 211 -29.64 -9.44 -13.53
N TRP A 212 -28.47 -9.53 -12.91
CA TRP A 212 -27.25 -9.94 -13.58
C TRP A 212 -27.22 -11.46 -13.72
N VAL A 213 -27.11 -11.96 -14.94
CA VAL A 213 -27.02 -13.39 -15.23
C VAL A 213 -25.61 -13.71 -15.70
N TRP A 214 -24.90 -14.54 -14.92
CA TRP A 214 -23.55 -15.00 -15.25
C TRP A 214 -23.58 -15.95 -16.44
N LYS A 215 -22.76 -15.65 -17.45
CA LYS A 215 -22.58 -16.43 -18.68
C LYS A 215 -21.09 -16.57 -18.95
N VAL A 216 -20.41 -17.30 -18.08
CA VAL A 216 -18.97 -17.59 -18.21
C VAL A 216 -18.75 -18.50 -19.42
N LYS A 217 -17.86 -18.09 -20.33
CA LYS A 217 -17.54 -18.83 -21.55
C LYS A 217 -16.36 -19.78 -21.32
N TRP A 218 -16.49 -21.00 -21.84
CA TRP A 218 -15.49 -22.07 -21.72
C TRP A 218 -14.96 -22.46 -23.10
N ARG A 219 -13.73 -22.97 -23.20
CA ARG A 219 -13.16 -23.47 -24.47
C ARG A 219 -13.84 -24.75 -24.98
N ARG A 220 -14.43 -25.50 -24.06
CA ARG A 220 -15.20 -26.72 -24.29
C ARG A 220 -16.31 -26.80 -23.25
N GLU A 221 -17.30 -27.64 -23.49
CA GLU A 221 -18.31 -27.93 -22.48
C GLU A 221 -17.68 -28.60 -21.24
N PRO A 222 -18.12 -28.23 -20.03
CA PRO A 222 -17.67 -28.87 -18.81
C PRO A 222 -18.08 -30.35 -18.78
N PHE A 223 -17.17 -31.24 -18.41
CA PHE A 223 -17.48 -32.64 -18.15
C PHE A 223 -18.32 -32.78 -16.87
N VAL A 224 -19.02 -33.90 -16.71
CA VAL A 224 -19.92 -34.17 -15.56
C VAL A 224 -19.25 -33.92 -14.20
N HIS A 225 -17.97 -34.28 -14.05
CA HIS A 225 -17.21 -34.09 -12.81
C HIS A 225 -16.78 -32.62 -12.57
N GLU A 226 -16.83 -31.76 -13.59
CA GLU A 226 -16.47 -30.35 -13.54
C GLU A 226 -17.69 -29.46 -13.24
N VAL A 227 -18.90 -29.94 -13.56
CA VAL A 227 -20.17 -29.22 -13.33
C VAL A 227 -20.35 -28.83 -11.87
N SER A 228 -19.94 -29.67 -10.92
CA SER A 228 -19.99 -29.34 -9.49
C SER A 228 -19.12 -28.13 -9.13
N SER A 229 -17.92 -28.04 -9.71
CA SER A 229 -17.02 -26.89 -9.52
C SER A 229 -17.58 -25.62 -10.16
N VAL A 230 -18.20 -25.75 -11.34
CA VAL A 230 -18.86 -24.62 -12.03
C VAL A 230 -20.05 -24.12 -11.22
N ASN A 231 -20.88 -25.01 -10.68
CA ASN A 231 -22.00 -24.61 -9.83
C ASN A 231 -21.51 -23.92 -8.56
N THR A 232 -20.48 -24.49 -7.91
CA THR A 232 -19.87 -23.88 -6.72
C THR A 232 -19.35 -22.48 -7.02
N LEU A 233 -18.73 -22.27 -8.20
CA LEU A 233 -18.29 -20.95 -8.65
C LEU A 233 -19.48 -19.99 -8.82
N LEU A 234 -20.56 -20.43 -9.46
CA LEU A 234 -21.75 -19.61 -9.69
C LEU A 234 -22.49 -19.25 -8.40
N ASP A 235 -22.48 -20.15 -7.40
CA ASP A 235 -23.07 -19.93 -6.08
C ASP A 235 -22.29 -18.90 -5.23
N MET A 236 -21.08 -18.49 -5.64
CA MET A 236 -20.30 -17.46 -4.94
C MET A 236 -20.74 -16.02 -5.26
N PHE A 237 -21.63 -15.81 -6.24
CA PHE A 237 -22.07 -14.49 -6.71
C PHE A 237 -23.52 -14.18 -6.33
#